data_AF-A0A226DDC7-F1
#
_entry.id   AF-A0A226DDC7-F1
#
_cell.length_a   1.000
_cell.length_b   1.000
_cell.length_c   1.000
_cell.angle_alpha   90.00
_cell.angle_beta   90.00
_cell.angle_gamma   90.00
#
_symmetry.space_group_name_H-M   'P 1'
#
loop_
_entity.id
_entity.type
_entity.pdbx_description
1 polymer ?
#
loop_
_entity_poly.entity_id
_entity_poly.type
_entity_poly.pdbx_seq_one_letter_code
_entity_poly.pdbx_strand_id
1 'polypeptide(L)'
;MNIPHGMWELLDLFIRLFVNRLCLMNYKVDPFHKTLKLRGQISRKAHYFRLACMWCVTLHTLYCFGISARKLSTRELLESRNDDETRAIVRTYIQILVAFLPAAFLAMDYVLFCTPSVVPEILNGITLFQHETKELSKSKTDHRQKYVIAETCMVLMLWIPLIIPLVVTPIVVVLGVDPLFDVFPTYHEFSFATNIAFILTRYGILMIIAPPVTVAINAFFIVGLMLAANVFQLSTQLLSKRRNLVRMTKIERKVWKSLKPVSIQVATFGVVTRSLKPLAIKYIMENTMNLLLTF
;
A
#
# COMPACT_ATOMS: atom_id res chain seq x y z
N MET A 1 -6.25 -19.20 20.94
CA MET A 1 -5.74 -19.21 19.55
C MET A 1 -4.70 -18.10 19.28
N ASN A 2 -3.43 -18.44 19.09
CA ASN A 2 -2.41 -17.46 18.68
C ASN A 2 -2.68 -17.06 17.22
N ILE A 3 -2.46 -15.79 16.85
CA ILE A 3 -2.15 -15.40 15.46
C ILE A 3 -1.20 -16.47 14.92
N PRO A 4 -1.39 -17.00 13.70
CA PRO A 4 -0.40 -17.86 13.10
C PRO A 4 0.96 -17.18 13.24
N HIS A 5 1.95 -17.94 13.69
CA HIS A 5 3.34 -17.52 13.75
C HIS A 5 3.75 -16.74 12.48
N GLY A 6 3.17 -17.12 11.32
CA GLY A 6 3.33 -16.52 10.01
C GLY A 6 3.16 -14.99 9.88
N MET A 7 2.21 -14.31 10.56
CA MET A 7 2.09 -12.84 10.34
C MET A 7 3.25 -12.06 10.98
N TRP A 8 3.73 -12.52 12.14
CA TRP A 8 4.89 -11.93 12.82
C TRP A 8 6.20 -12.36 12.15
N GLU A 9 6.27 -13.58 11.64
CA GLU A 9 7.37 -14.05 10.79
C GLU A 9 7.46 -13.26 9.49
N LEU A 10 6.33 -12.87 8.90
CA LEU A 10 6.31 -12.00 7.73
C LEU A 10 6.76 -10.58 8.07
N LEU A 11 6.27 -10.00 9.15
CA LEU A 11 6.73 -8.70 9.61
C LEU A 11 8.24 -8.72 9.87
N ASP A 12 8.74 -9.82 10.45
CA ASP A 12 10.17 -10.06 10.64
C ASP A 12 10.91 -10.25 9.30
N LEU A 13 10.34 -10.94 8.31
CA LEU A 13 10.90 -11.05 6.95
C LEU A 13 10.98 -9.69 6.26
N PHE A 14 9.91 -8.89 6.33
CA PHE A 14 9.84 -7.52 5.82
C PHE A 14 10.92 -6.66 6.46
N ILE A 15 11.02 -6.69 7.79
CA ILE A 15 12.03 -5.94 8.53
C ILE A 15 13.43 -6.45 8.18
N ARG A 16 13.67 -7.77 8.07
CA ARG A 16 14.96 -8.29 7.63
C ARG A 16 15.32 -7.83 6.22
N LEU A 17 14.37 -7.80 5.29
CA LEU A 17 14.59 -7.32 3.92
C LEU A 17 14.94 -5.83 3.90
N PHE A 18 14.14 -4.97 4.52
CA PHE A 18 14.31 -3.52 4.42
C PHE A 18 15.30 -2.92 5.44
N VAL A 19 15.47 -3.53 6.62
CA VAL A 19 16.49 -3.14 7.60
C VAL A 19 17.85 -3.69 7.22
N ASN A 20 17.99 -5.00 6.99
CA ASN A 20 19.32 -5.60 6.88
C ASN A 20 19.93 -5.49 5.48
N ARG A 21 19.12 -5.51 4.41
CA ARG A 21 19.65 -5.39 3.04
C ARG A 21 19.69 -3.94 2.57
N LEU A 22 18.64 -3.17 2.85
CA LEU A 22 18.48 -1.82 2.32
C LEU A 22 18.77 -0.72 3.33
N CYS A 23 18.91 -1.03 4.62
CA CYS A 23 19.15 -0.05 5.69
C CYS A 23 18.11 1.09 5.70
N LEU A 24 16.86 0.81 5.32
CA LEU A 24 15.77 1.80 5.19
C LEU A 24 14.90 1.91 6.44
N MET A 25 14.94 0.93 7.34
CA MET A 25 14.19 0.95 8.59
C MET A 25 15.10 0.75 9.80
N ASN A 26 14.56 0.97 11.00
CA ASN A 26 15.31 0.80 12.25
C ASN A 26 14.45 0.14 13.32
N TYR A 27 13.86 -0.99 12.96
CA TYR A 27 13.03 -1.77 13.87
C TYR A 27 13.70 -3.11 14.18
N LYS A 28 13.40 -3.64 15.36
CA LYS A 28 13.70 -5.01 15.75
C LYS A 28 12.38 -5.69 16.11
N VAL A 29 12.07 -6.77 15.40
CA VAL A 29 10.96 -7.65 15.76
C VAL A 29 11.44 -8.62 16.81
N ASP A 30 10.65 -8.80 17.86
CA ASP A 30 10.74 -9.96 18.74
C ASP A 30 9.56 -10.89 18.40
N PRO A 31 9.78 -11.91 17.55
CA PRO A 31 8.69 -12.77 17.08
C PRO A 31 8.09 -13.62 18.21
N PHE A 32 8.87 -13.92 19.27
CA PHE A 32 8.41 -14.68 20.41
C PHE A 32 7.43 -13.88 21.27
N HIS A 33 7.79 -12.62 21.55
CA HIS A 33 6.93 -11.73 22.34
C HIS A 33 5.90 -11.00 21.49
N LYS A 34 5.96 -11.12 20.15
CA LYS A 34 5.11 -10.38 19.21
C LYS A 34 5.16 -8.89 19.50
N THR A 35 6.37 -8.37 19.69
CA THR A 35 6.56 -6.94 19.91
C THR A 35 7.48 -6.39 18.85
N LEU A 36 7.14 -5.20 18.39
CA LEU A 36 8.04 -4.37 17.61
C LEU A 36 8.72 -3.38 18.54
N LYS A 37 10.04 -3.29 18.47
CA LYS A 37 10.82 -2.27 19.19
C LYS A 37 11.58 -1.42 18.18
N LEU A 38 11.64 -0.12 18.44
CA LEU A 38 12.54 0.76 17.72
C LEU A 38 13.97 0.38 18.13
N ARG A 39 14.83 0.07 17.15
CA ARG A 39 16.26 -0.14 17.40
C ARG A 39 16.88 1.22 17.75
N GLY A 40 17.99 1.23 18.50
CA GLY A 40 18.66 2.46 18.94
C GLY A 40 19.09 3.39 17.79
N GLN A 41 19.78 4.48 18.12
CA GLN A 41 20.07 5.59 17.19
C GLN A 41 20.57 5.14 15.80
N ILE A 42 19.90 5.60 14.74
CA ILE A 42 20.30 5.38 13.34
C ILE A 42 21.62 6.12 13.08
N SER A 43 22.49 5.56 12.22
CA SER A 43 23.68 6.30 11.79
C SER A 43 23.29 7.61 11.11
N ARG A 44 24.00 8.71 11.43
CA ARG A 44 23.69 10.04 10.87
C ARG A 44 23.62 10.02 9.34
N LYS A 45 24.50 9.27 8.68
CA LYS A 45 24.53 9.11 7.21
C LYS A 45 23.25 8.48 6.67
N ALA A 46 22.76 7.40 7.28
CA ALA A 46 21.52 6.76 6.85
C ALA A 46 20.30 7.64 7.11
N HIS A 47 20.31 8.43 8.19
CA HIS A 47 19.26 9.41 8.46
C HIS A 47 19.18 10.49 7.37
N TYR A 48 20.29 11.13 7.02
CA TYR A 48 20.32 12.14 5.94
C TYR A 48 19.94 11.55 4.57
N PHE A 49 20.40 10.34 4.27
CA PHE A 49 20.03 9.66 3.03
C PHE A 49 18.52 9.44 2.94
N ARG A 50 17.88 8.95 4.01
CA ARG A 50 16.42 8.76 4.04
C ARG A 50 15.66 10.08 3.91
N LEU A 51 16.12 11.12 4.59
CA LEU A 51 15.52 12.45 4.50
C LEU A 51 15.60 12.98 3.05
N ALA A 52 16.75 12.81 2.40
CA ALA A 52 16.92 13.19 1.00
C ALA A 52 16.02 12.39 0.05
N CYS A 53 15.87 11.07 0.27
CA CYS A 53 14.93 10.23 -0.46
C CYS A 53 13.49 10.71 -0.29
N MET A 54 13.03 10.99 0.93
CA MET A 54 11.69 11.50 1.19
C MET A 54 11.45 12.83 0.46
N TRP A 55 12.38 13.79 0.58
CA TRP A 55 12.28 15.05 -0.16
C TRP A 55 12.23 14.83 -1.66
N CYS A 56 13.03 13.90 -2.20
CA CYS A 56 13.01 13.55 -3.61
C CYS A 56 11.64 12.98 -4.03
N VAL A 57 11.05 12.07 -3.26
CA VAL A 57 9.71 11.52 -3.51
C VAL A 57 8.65 12.63 -3.48
N THR A 58 8.67 13.49 -2.46
CA THR A 58 7.70 14.60 -2.32
C THR A 58 7.82 15.59 -3.48
N LEU A 59 9.04 16.06 -3.78
CA LEU A 59 9.29 17.00 -4.88
C LEU A 59 8.91 16.39 -6.24
N HIS A 60 9.28 15.13 -6.48
CA HIS A 60 8.89 14.44 -7.70
C HIS A 60 7.36 14.30 -7.79
N THR A 61 6.69 13.93 -6.71
CA THR A 61 5.21 13.80 -6.69
C THR A 61 4.53 15.13 -6.99
N LEU A 62 4.96 16.22 -6.34
CA LEU A 62 4.48 17.58 -6.62
C LEU A 62 4.74 17.98 -8.07
N TYR A 63 5.93 17.69 -8.59
CA TYR A 63 6.28 17.94 -9.98
C TYR A 63 5.37 17.18 -10.96
N CYS A 64 5.11 15.90 -10.70
CA CYS A 64 4.21 15.08 -11.53
C CYS A 64 2.79 15.64 -11.55
N PHE A 65 2.26 16.06 -10.39
CA PHE A 65 0.96 16.71 -10.31
C PHE A 65 0.95 18.06 -11.02
N GLY A 66 2.02 18.85 -10.91
CA GLY A 66 2.16 20.12 -11.62
C GLY A 66 2.10 19.94 -13.14
N ILE A 67 2.84 18.96 -13.70
CA ILE A 67 2.75 18.62 -15.12
C ILE A 67 1.33 18.16 -15.48
N SER A 68 0.76 17.26 -14.70
CA SER A 68 -0.56 16.69 -14.98
C SER A 68 -1.64 17.77 -14.97
N ALA A 69 -1.61 18.67 -13.98
CA ALA A 69 -2.52 19.80 -13.87
C ALA A 69 -2.34 20.78 -15.05
N ARG A 70 -1.08 21.05 -15.45
CA ARG A 70 -0.78 21.87 -16.64
C ARG A 70 -1.37 21.25 -17.90
N LYS A 71 -1.13 19.96 -18.16
CA LYS A 71 -1.66 19.22 -19.33
C LYS A 71 -3.18 19.16 -19.36
N LEU A 72 -3.83 19.07 -18.21
CA LEU A 72 -5.30 19.11 -18.11
C LEU A 72 -5.86 20.52 -18.32
N SER A 73 -5.07 21.56 -18.02
CA SER A 73 -5.49 22.97 -18.15
C SER A 73 -5.26 23.51 -19.56
N THR A 74 -4.17 23.13 -20.23
CA THR A 74 -3.95 23.49 -21.63
C THR A 74 -4.85 22.62 -22.51
N ARG A 75 -5.79 23.27 -23.20
CA ARG A 75 -6.75 22.66 -24.13
C ARG A 75 -6.09 21.94 -25.33
N GLU A 76 -4.76 21.93 -25.39
CA GLU A 76 -3.92 21.30 -26.41
C GLU A 76 -4.19 19.80 -26.60
N LEU A 77 -4.65 19.10 -25.56
CA LEU A 77 -5.03 17.67 -25.66
C LEU A 77 -6.22 17.42 -26.60
N LEU A 78 -7.06 18.43 -26.86
CA LEU A 78 -8.24 18.33 -27.73
C LEU A 78 -7.95 18.67 -29.20
N GLU A 79 -6.81 19.27 -29.53
CA GLU A 79 -6.50 19.75 -30.90
C GLU A 79 -5.51 18.86 -31.68
N SER A 80 -4.87 17.89 -31.03
CA SER A 80 -3.93 16.95 -31.69
C SER A 80 -4.67 15.84 -32.44
N ARG A 81 -5.25 16.16 -33.60
CA ARG A 81 -6.11 15.29 -34.43
C ARG A 81 -5.36 14.36 -35.41
N ASN A 82 -4.22 13.79 -35.00
CA ASN A 82 -3.45 12.83 -35.81
C ASN A 82 -3.17 11.54 -35.02
N ASP A 83 -2.75 10.46 -35.71
CA ASP A 83 -2.51 9.09 -35.20
C ASP A 83 -1.67 9.00 -33.88
N ASP A 84 -0.97 10.07 -33.49
CA ASP A 84 -0.31 10.22 -32.19
C ASP A 84 -1.26 10.41 -30.98
N GLU A 85 -2.58 10.60 -31.19
CA GLU A 85 -3.55 10.84 -30.13
C GLU A 85 -3.64 9.68 -29.13
N THR A 86 -3.68 8.44 -29.61
CA THR A 86 -3.77 7.25 -28.73
C THR A 86 -2.53 7.14 -27.84
N ARG A 87 -1.34 7.40 -28.39
CA ARG A 87 -0.08 7.36 -27.64
C ARG A 87 -0.03 8.46 -26.60
N ALA A 88 -0.48 9.68 -26.94
CA ALA A 88 -0.54 10.80 -26.02
C ALA A 88 -1.51 10.55 -24.85
N ILE A 89 -2.68 9.97 -25.13
CA ILE A 89 -3.66 9.59 -24.10
C ILE A 89 -3.07 8.53 -23.16
N VAL A 90 -2.51 7.45 -23.69
CA VAL A 90 -1.91 6.37 -22.88
C VAL A 90 -0.77 6.92 -22.02
N ARG A 91 0.10 7.77 -22.59
CA ARG A 91 1.19 8.42 -21.84
C ARG A 91 0.66 9.28 -20.71
N THR A 92 -0.35 10.10 -20.97
CA THR A 92 -0.96 10.97 -19.96
C THR A 92 -1.60 10.14 -18.84
N TYR A 93 -2.31 9.07 -19.19
CA TYR A 93 -2.90 8.16 -18.21
C TYR A 93 -1.83 7.49 -17.33
N ILE A 94 -0.74 6.98 -17.92
CA ILE A 94 0.36 6.38 -17.16
C ILE A 94 1.04 7.43 -16.26
N GLN A 95 1.27 8.65 -16.74
CA GLN A 95 1.84 9.73 -15.94
C GLN A 95 0.97 10.09 -14.74
N ILE A 96 -0.35 10.15 -14.93
CA ILE A 96 -1.31 10.35 -13.84
C ILE A 96 -1.20 9.20 -12.82
N LEU A 97 -1.20 7.94 -13.27
CA LEU A 97 -1.05 6.79 -12.37
C LEU A 97 0.28 6.83 -11.59
N VAL A 98 1.38 7.19 -12.25
CA VAL A 98 2.71 7.34 -11.64
C VAL A 98 2.75 8.51 -10.65
N ALA A 99 1.95 9.57 -10.84
CA ALA A 99 1.82 10.64 -9.87
C ALA A 99 1.02 10.21 -8.63
N PHE A 100 -0.10 9.52 -8.84
CA PHE A 100 -0.99 9.09 -7.75
C PHE A 100 -0.40 7.98 -6.89
N LEU A 101 0.42 7.09 -7.47
CA LEU A 101 0.94 5.94 -6.73
C LEU A 101 1.83 6.37 -5.54
N PRO A 102 2.93 7.14 -5.69
CA PRO A 102 3.69 7.65 -4.56
C PRO A 102 2.83 8.51 -3.62
N ALA A 103 1.95 9.35 -4.17
CA ALA A 103 1.09 10.23 -3.38
C ALA A 103 0.19 9.46 -2.40
N ALA A 104 -0.40 8.35 -2.85
CA ALA A 104 -1.26 7.50 -2.01
C ALA A 104 -0.51 6.90 -0.81
N PHE A 105 0.82 6.75 -0.90
CA PHE A 105 1.64 6.14 0.14
C PHE A 105 2.55 7.15 0.86
N LEU A 106 2.55 8.43 0.49
CA LEU A 106 3.34 9.49 1.14
C LEU A 106 3.06 9.58 2.65
N ALA A 107 1.80 9.44 3.07
CA ALA A 107 1.44 9.45 4.49
C ALA A 107 2.08 8.29 5.25
N MET A 108 2.11 7.09 4.66
CA MET A 108 2.76 5.93 5.28
C MET A 108 4.28 6.10 5.30
N ASP A 109 4.85 6.62 4.23
CA ASP A 109 6.27 6.97 4.15
C ASP A 109 6.67 7.98 5.25
N TYR A 110 5.88 9.03 5.41
CA TYR A 110 6.03 10.02 6.48
C TYR A 110 5.97 9.38 7.86
N VAL A 111 4.99 8.52 8.14
CA VAL A 111 4.90 7.85 9.45
C VAL A 111 6.13 6.97 9.72
N LEU A 112 6.58 6.21 8.72
CA LEU A 112 7.74 5.32 8.85
C LEU A 112 9.04 6.07 9.14
N PHE A 113 9.19 7.30 8.66
CA PHE A 113 10.43 8.06 8.69
C PHE A 113 10.44 9.20 9.71
N CYS A 114 9.40 10.02 9.76
CA CYS A 114 9.31 11.19 10.64
C CYS A 114 8.82 10.83 12.04
N THR A 115 7.94 9.83 12.16
CA THR A 115 7.37 9.41 13.45
C THR A 115 7.56 7.91 13.72
N PRO A 116 8.81 7.40 13.65
CA PRO A 116 9.06 5.96 13.74
C PRO A 116 8.69 5.36 15.10
N SER A 117 8.51 6.17 16.16
CA SER A 117 8.01 5.72 17.46
C SER A 117 6.55 5.27 17.44
N VAL A 118 5.74 5.81 16.52
CA VAL A 118 4.30 5.50 16.40
C VAL A 118 4.08 4.09 15.82
N VAL A 119 5.01 3.63 14.97
CA VAL A 119 4.89 2.32 14.30
C VAL A 119 4.86 1.15 15.31
N PRO A 120 5.77 1.06 16.30
CA PRO A 120 5.65 0.13 17.41
C PRO A 120 4.32 0.23 18.17
N GLU A 121 3.82 1.43 18.45
CA GLU A 121 2.58 1.61 19.19
C GLU A 121 1.37 1.04 18.43
N ILE A 122 1.27 1.32 17.13
CA ILE A 122 0.22 0.77 16.26
C ILE A 122 0.30 -0.76 16.22
N LEU A 123 1.49 -1.30 15.93
CA LEU A 123 1.67 -2.74 15.74
C LEU A 123 1.55 -3.53 17.05
N ASN A 124 1.98 -2.97 18.18
CA ASN A 124 1.78 -3.56 19.50
C ASN A 124 0.33 -3.39 20.00
N GLY A 125 -0.37 -2.33 19.59
CA GLY A 125 -1.81 -2.20 19.85
C GLY A 125 -2.61 -3.32 19.17
N ILE A 126 -2.21 -3.68 17.95
CA ILE A 126 -2.77 -4.82 17.23
C ILE A 126 -2.58 -6.13 18.00
N THR A 127 -1.45 -6.33 18.69
CA THR A 127 -1.17 -7.56 19.45
C THR A 127 -1.97 -7.65 20.73
N LEU A 128 -2.14 -6.52 21.42
CA LEU A 128 -3.01 -6.42 22.58
C LEU A 128 -4.45 -6.78 22.19
N PHE A 129 -4.97 -6.20 21.10
CA PHE A 129 -6.29 -6.53 20.58
C PHE A 129 -6.44 -8.02 20.20
N GLN A 130 -5.40 -8.60 19.58
CA GLN A 130 -5.35 -10.03 19.27
C GLN A 130 -5.35 -10.90 20.53
N HIS A 131 -4.71 -10.45 21.61
CA HIS A 131 -4.70 -11.15 22.88
C HIS A 131 -6.09 -11.17 23.54
N GLU A 132 -6.76 -10.02 23.58
CA GLU A 132 -8.11 -9.91 24.15
C GLU A 132 -9.13 -10.75 23.35
N THR A 133 -9.07 -10.69 22.02
CA THR A 133 -9.95 -11.51 21.15
C THR A 133 -9.64 -13.00 21.24
N LYS A 134 -8.38 -13.36 21.52
CA LYS A 134 -7.96 -14.75 21.73
C LYS A 134 -8.66 -15.37 22.94
N GLU A 135 -8.78 -14.66 24.05
CA GLU A 135 -9.45 -15.13 25.27
C GLU A 135 -10.94 -15.43 25.03
N LEU A 136 -11.58 -14.64 24.17
CA LEU A 136 -12.97 -14.84 23.75
C LEU A 136 -13.14 -16.06 22.83
N SER A 137 -12.08 -16.52 22.17
CA SER A 137 -12.08 -17.59 21.17
C SER A 137 -11.61 -18.93 21.73
N LYS A 138 -12.50 -19.69 22.37
CA LYS A 138 -12.22 -21.06 22.82
C LYS A 138 -12.32 -22.12 21.70
N SER A 139 -12.67 -21.75 20.46
CA SER A 139 -12.89 -22.74 19.39
C SER A 139 -11.59 -23.29 18.82
N LYS A 140 -11.44 -24.62 18.88
CA LYS A 140 -10.30 -25.39 18.38
C LYS A 140 -10.51 -25.73 16.89
N THR A 141 -10.57 -24.72 16.02
CA THR A 141 -10.61 -24.95 14.56
C THR A 141 -9.21 -25.04 13.98
N ASP A 142 -8.99 -26.03 13.12
CA ASP A 142 -7.72 -26.19 12.41
C ASP A 142 -7.59 -25.12 11.32
N HIS A 143 -6.78 -24.10 11.58
CA HIS A 143 -6.56 -22.96 10.68
C HIS A 143 -5.24 -23.05 9.90
N ARG A 144 -4.45 -24.12 10.07
CA ARG A 144 -3.09 -24.21 9.55
C ARG A 144 -3.03 -24.08 8.02
N GLN A 145 -3.95 -24.73 7.31
CA GLN A 145 -3.92 -24.80 5.84
C GLN A 145 -4.28 -23.48 5.15
N LYS A 146 -5.12 -22.63 5.77
CA LYS A 146 -5.53 -21.34 5.19
C LYS A 146 -4.41 -20.30 5.19
N TYR A 147 -3.43 -20.45 6.08
CA TYR A 147 -2.36 -19.47 6.21
C TYR A 147 -1.21 -19.68 5.22
N VAL A 148 -1.01 -20.89 4.69
CA VAL A 148 0.05 -21.15 3.70
C VAL A 148 -0.17 -20.32 2.42
N ILE A 149 -1.41 -20.20 1.97
CA ILE A 149 -1.75 -19.38 0.79
C ILE A 149 -1.49 -17.90 1.09
N ALA A 150 -1.95 -17.42 2.26
CA ALA A 150 -1.74 -16.03 2.66
C ALA A 150 -0.24 -15.71 2.78
N GLU A 151 0.55 -16.59 3.40
CA GLU A 151 2.00 -16.46 3.53
C GLU A 151 2.68 -16.40 2.15
N THR A 152 2.30 -17.28 1.24
CA THR A 152 2.82 -17.28 -0.14
C THR A 152 2.49 -15.98 -0.86
N CYS A 153 1.23 -15.52 -0.78
CA CYS A 153 0.81 -14.24 -1.34
C CYS A 153 1.61 -13.07 -0.76
N MET A 154 1.87 -13.08 0.55
CA MET A 154 2.60 -12.01 1.23
C MET A 154 4.09 -12.01 0.86
N VAL A 155 4.72 -13.18 0.71
CA VAL A 155 6.11 -13.28 0.20
C VAL A 155 6.18 -12.75 -1.23
N LEU A 156 5.25 -13.13 -2.09
CA LEU A 156 5.17 -12.58 -3.45
C LEU A 156 4.97 -11.06 -3.43
N MET A 157 4.10 -10.55 -2.57
CA MET A 157 3.88 -9.11 -2.40
C MET A 157 5.12 -8.36 -1.90
N LEU A 158 6.06 -9.00 -1.21
CA LEU A 158 7.33 -8.36 -0.83
C LEU A 158 8.33 -8.31 -1.99
N TRP A 159 8.43 -9.39 -2.75
CA TRP A 159 9.39 -9.51 -3.86
C TRP A 159 8.97 -8.73 -5.09
N ILE A 160 7.67 -8.75 -5.43
CA ILE A 160 7.15 -8.11 -6.65
C ILE A 160 7.48 -6.61 -6.68
N PRO A 161 7.19 -5.80 -5.64
CA PRO A 161 7.52 -4.37 -5.61
C PRO A 161 9.02 -4.06 -5.56
N LEU A 162 9.88 -5.05 -5.30
CA LEU A 162 11.33 -4.88 -5.36
C LEU A 162 11.86 -5.13 -6.79
N ILE A 163 11.35 -6.17 -7.46
CA ILE A 163 11.77 -6.54 -8.82
C ILE A 163 11.13 -5.63 -9.88
N ILE A 164 9.86 -5.26 -9.70
CA ILE A 164 9.12 -4.45 -10.66
C ILE A 164 9.84 -3.13 -10.97
N PRO A 165 10.26 -2.30 -10.00
CA PRO A 165 10.94 -1.05 -10.32
C PRO A 165 12.25 -1.26 -11.08
N LEU A 166 12.98 -2.34 -10.80
CA LEU A 166 14.24 -2.64 -11.50
C LEU A 166 14.01 -2.92 -12.99
N VAL A 167 12.92 -3.60 -13.34
CA VAL A 167 12.60 -4.00 -14.73
C VAL A 167 11.76 -2.95 -15.46
N VAL A 168 10.77 -2.37 -14.78
CA VAL A 168 9.80 -1.45 -15.39
C VAL A 168 10.38 -0.06 -15.57
N THR A 169 11.19 0.45 -14.63
CA THR A 169 11.78 1.80 -14.73
C THR A 169 12.59 2.01 -16.02
N PRO A 170 13.54 1.12 -16.43
CA PRO A 170 14.29 1.35 -17.66
C PRO A 170 13.38 1.33 -18.90
N ILE A 171 12.35 0.48 -18.93
CA ILE A 171 11.38 0.43 -20.03
C ILE A 171 10.61 1.75 -20.11
N VAL A 172 10.08 2.25 -18.99
CA VAL A 172 9.35 3.52 -18.92
C VAL A 172 10.22 4.69 -19.35
N VAL A 173 11.50 4.73 -18.93
CA VAL A 173 12.47 5.77 -19.29
C VAL A 173 12.78 5.76 -20.79
N VAL A 174 13.07 4.59 -21.36
CA VAL A 174 13.38 4.42 -22.80
C VAL A 174 12.16 4.78 -23.66
N LEU A 175 10.95 4.39 -23.23
CA LEU A 175 9.72 4.73 -23.95
C LEU A 175 9.30 6.20 -23.79
N GLY A 176 9.95 6.96 -22.90
CA GLY A 176 9.62 8.37 -22.64
C GLY A 176 8.31 8.56 -21.87
N VAL A 177 7.84 7.55 -21.14
CA VAL A 177 6.51 7.56 -20.50
C VAL A 177 6.56 8.23 -19.13
N ASP A 178 7.72 8.30 -18.47
CA ASP A 178 7.86 9.01 -17.19
C ASP A 178 7.62 10.52 -17.31
N PRO A 179 7.22 11.16 -16.20
CA PRO A 179 7.02 12.61 -16.14
C PRO A 179 8.31 13.42 -16.30
N LEU A 180 9.49 12.83 -16.04
CA LEU A 180 10.77 13.53 -16.18
C LEU A 180 11.20 13.73 -17.63
N PHE A 181 10.59 13.01 -18.59
CA PHE A 181 10.82 13.22 -20.02
C PHE A 181 10.55 14.67 -20.44
N ASP A 182 9.58 15.35 -19.82
CA ASP A 182 9.23 16.72 -20.17
C ASP A 182 10.30 17.74 -19.73
N VAL A 183 11.15 17.40 -18.73
CA VAL A 183 12.32 18.21 -18.32
C VAL A 183 13.57 17.87 -19.11
N PHE A 184 13.78 16.57 -19.32
CA PHE A 184 14.96 16.02 -19.97
C PHE A 184 14.56 15.29 -21.26
N PRO A 185 14.08 16.04 -22.26
CA PRO A 185 13.63 15.44 -23.50
C PRO A 185 14.82 14.90 -24.29
N THR A 186 14.66 13.70 -24.85
CA THR A 186 15.62 13.12 -25.77
C THR A 186 15.24 13.52 -27.20
N TYR A 187 15.91 14.54 -27.74
CA TYR A 187 15.73 15.01 -29.11
C TYR A 187 16.90 14.59 -30.00
N HIS A 188 16.62 14.43 -31.30
CA HIS A 188 17.62 14.13 -32.32
C HIS A 188 18.67 15.24 -32.48
N GLU A 189 18.38 16.46 -32.02
CA GLU A 189 19.28 17.62 -32.10
C GLU A 189 20.42 17.58 -31.07
N PHE A 190 20.26 16.83 -29.98
CA PHE A 190 21.31 16.70 -28.97
C PHE A 190 22.35 15.65 -29.35
N SER A 191 23.59 15.88 -28.92
CA SER A 191 24.66 14.89 -29.08
C SER A 191 24.27 13.55 -28.41
N PHE A 192 24.75 12.44 -28.98
CA PHE A 192 24.51 11.10 -28.43
C PHE A 192 24.89 11.00 -26.94
N ALA A 193 26.01 11.61 -26.55
CA ALA A 193 26.47 11.63 -25.16
C ALA A 193 25.48 12.36 -24.23
N THR A 194 24.92 13.48 -24.67
CA THR A 194 23.91 14.24 -23.91
C THR A 194 22.62 13.43 -23.73
N ASN A 195 22.16 12.76 -24.79
CA ASN A 195 20.97 11.90 -24.72
C ASN A 195 21.16 10.72 -23.75
N ILE A 196 22.33 10.07 -23.76
CA ILE A 196 22.67 9.05 -22.77
C ILE A 196 22.67 9.63 -21.35
N ALA A 197 23.28 10.80 -21.15
CA ALA A 197 23.31 11.45 -19.85
C ALA A 197 21.90 11.71 -19.32
N PHE A 198 20.97 12.23 -20.14
CA PHE A 198 19.58 12.44 -19.75
C PHE A 198 18.84 11.15 -19.39
N ILE A 199 19.04 10.07 -20.16
CA ILE A 199 18.46 8.75 -19.86
C ILE A 199 18.98 8.24 -18.51
N LEU A 200 20.29 8.33 -18.28
CA LEU A 200 20.92 7.90 -17.02
C LEU A 200 20.45 8.73 -15.83
N THR A 201 20.32 10.05 -16.00
CA THR A 201 19.81 10.95 -14.94
C THR A 201 18.37 10.62 -14.58
N ARG A 202 17.48 10.47 -15.57
CA ARG A 202 16.07 10.09 -15.35
C ARG A 202 15.96 8.75 -14.64
N TYR A 203 16.71 7.75 -15.12
CA TYR A 203 16.77 6.44 -14.49
C TYR A 203 17.26 6.52 -13.04
N GLY A 204 18.34 7.27 -12.79
CA GLY A 204 18.89 7.47 -11.44
C GLY A 204 17.88 8.10 -10.47
N ILE A 205 17.17 9.15 -10.89
CA ILE A 205 16.14 9.81 -10.07
C ILE A 205 15.03 8.82 -9.71
N LEU A 206 14.49 8.10 -10.70
CA LEU A 206 13.43 7.12 -10.45
C LEU A 206 13.90 5.97 -9.56
N MET A 207 15.15 5.53 -9.68
CA MET A 207 15.75 4.52 -8.80
C MET A 207 15.98 5.02 -7.36
N ILE A 208 16.14 6.32 -7.14
CA ILE A 208 16.18 6.92 -5.79
C ILE A 208 14.78 6.96 -5.17
N ILE A 209 13.76 7.22 -5.97
CA ILE A 209 12.35 7.32 -5.55
C ILE A 209 11.71 5.95 -5.30
N ALA A 210 12.09 4.93 -6.08
CA ALA A 210 11.44 3.62 -6.00
C ALA A 210 11.55 2.93 -4.62
N PRO A 211 12.72 2.87 -3.95
CA PRO A 211 12.85 2.20 -2.66
C PRO A 211 11.93 2.73 -1.54
N PRO A 212 11.84 4.04 -1.24
CA PRO A 212 10.93 4.55 -0.20
C PRO A 212 9.46 4.27 -0.55
N VAL A 213 9.06 4.45 -1.81
CA VAL A 213 7.68 4.13 -2.25
C VAL A 213 7.37 2.64 -2.08
N THR A 214 8.29 1.75 -2.48
CA THR A 214 8.15 0.30 -2.29
C THR A 214 8.07 -0.07 -0.81
N VAL A 215 8.87 0.57 0.04
CA VAL A 215 8.82 0.41 1.51
C VAL A 215 7.44 0.79 2.05
N ALA A 216 6.94 1.97 1.67
CA ALA A 216 5.66 2.48 2.16
C ALA A 216 4.48 1.60 1.70
N ILE A 217 4.49 1.16 0.43
CA ILE A 217 3.51 0.22 -0.13
C ILE A 217 3.48 -1.07 0.68
N ASN A 218 4.64 -1.69 0.89
CA ASN A 218 4.73 -2.96 1.61
C ASN A 218 4.32 -2.82 3.08
N ALA A 219 4.73 -1.74 3.74
CA ALA A 219 4.34 -1.47 5.11
C ALA A 219 2.81 -1.30 5.23
N PHE A 220 2.20 -0.51 4.33
CA PHE A 220 0.76 -0.32 4.27
C PHE A 220 0.02 -1.65 4.09
N PHE A 221 0.48 -2.48 3.15
CA PHE A 221 -0.14 -3.79 2.91
C PHE A 221 0.00 -4.73 4.11
N ILE A 222 1.16 -4.83 4.74
CA ILE A 222 1.36 -5.73 5.89
C ILE A 222 0.49 -5.30 7.06
N VAL A 223 0.51 -4.00 7.41
CA VAL A 223 -0.32 -3.47 8.50
C VAL A 223 -1.81 -3.66 8.18
N GLY A 224 -2.21 -3.37 6.94
CA GLY A 224 -3.58 -3.57 6.47
C GLY A 224 -4.03 -5.02 6.54
N LEU A 225 -3.18 -5.97 6.14
CA LEU A 225 -3.46 -7.41 6.23
C LEU A 225 -3.56 -7.89 7.68
N MET A 226 -2.69 -7.41 8.57
CA MET A 226 -2.77 -7.71 10.01
C MET A 226 -4.11 -7.24 10.59
N LEU A 227 -4.52 -6.01 10.28
CA LEU A 227 -5.79 -5.45 10.73
C LEU A 227 -6.99 -6.22 10.13
N ALA A 228 -6.99 -6.45 8.82
CA ALA A 228 -8.05 -7.16 8.13
C ALA A 228 -8.23 -8.60 8.64
N ALA A 229 -7.11 -9.31 8.88
CA ALA A 229 -7.14 -10.66 9.46
C ALA A 229 -7.79 -10.66 10.85
N ASN A 230 -7.51 -9.65 11.68
CA ASN A 230 -8.11 -9.53 13.01
C ASN A 230 -9.59 -9.22 12.97
N VAL A 231 -10.01 -8.26 12.13
CA VAL A 231 -11.42 -7.92 11.97
C VAL A 231 -12.19 -9.11 11.40
N PHE A 232 -11.60 -9.86 10.46
CA PHE A 232 -12.20 -11.08 9.94
C PHE A 232 -12.35 -12.18 11.01
N GLN A 233 -11.32 -12.40 11.84
CA GLN A 233 -11.42 -13.34 12.95
C GLN A 233 -12.48 -12.93 13.97
N LEU A 234 -12.51 -11.65 14.36
CA LEU A 234 -13.50 -11.15 15.31
C LEU A 234 -14.93 -11.27 14.76
N SER A 235 -15.15 -10.88 13.51
CA SER A 235 -16.47 -10.96 12.87
C SER A 235 -16.97 -12.41 12.77
N THR A 236 -16.11 -13.34 12.34
CA THR A 236 -16.47 -14.77 12.28
C THR A 236 -16.78 -15.35 13.67
N GLN A 237 -16.07 -14.93 14.70
CA GLN A 237 -16.35 -15.32 16.08
C GLN A 237 -17.70 -14.77 16.57
N LEU A 238 -17.98 -13.48 16.38
CA LEU A 238 -19.26 -12.89 16.77
C LEU A 238 -20.43 -13.58 16.06
N LEU A 239 -20.28 -13.86 14.75
CA LEU A 239 -21.28 -14.61 13.98
C LEU A 239 -21.48 -16.02 14.54
N SER A 240 -20.40 -16.73 14.89
CA SER A 240 -20.50 -18.07 15.48
C SER A 240 -21.14 -18.07 16.87
N LYS A 241 -20.81 -17.09 17.72
CA LYS A 241 -21.37 -16.92 19.06
C LYS A 241 -22.86 -16.61 18.98
N ARG A 242 -23.27 -15.70 18.10
CA ARG A 242 -24.70 -15.42 17.83
C ARG A 242 -25.43 -16.65 17.29
N ARG A 243 -24.81 -17.41 16.39
CA ARG A 243 -25.40 -18.64 15.84
C ARG A 243 -25.65 -19.71 16.91
N ASN A 244 -24.84 -19.77 17.97
CA ASN A 244 -25.00 -20.73 19.06
C ASN A 244 -25.94 -20.23 20.18
N LEU A 245 -25.98 -18.91 20.43
CA LEU A 245 -26.87 -18.29 21.42
C LEU A 245 -28.33 -18.26 20.95
N VAL A 246 -28.55 -17.92 19.69
CA VAL A 246 -29.89 -18.00 19.11
C VAL A 246 -30.11 -19.48 18.81
N ARG A 247 -30.93 -20.13 19.65
CA ARG A 247 -31.52 -21.46 19.35
C ARG A 247 -32.45 -21.28 18.16
N MET A 248 -31.87 -21.05 16.97
CA MET A 248 -32.61 -20.59 15.82
C MET A 248 -33.71 -21.60 15.53
N THR A 249 -34.93 -21.09 15.57
CA THR A 249 -36.12 -21.85 15.25
C THR A 249 -35.96 -22.42 13.84
N LYS A 250 -36.64 -23.53 13.54
CA LYS A 250 -36.56 -24.15 12.19
C LYS A 250 -36.87 -23.13 11.08
N ILE A 251 -37.70 -22.13 11.38
CA ILE A 251 -38.09 -21.04 10.47
C ILE A 251 -36.91 -20.10 10.20
N GLU A 252 -36.25 -19.59 11.24
CA GLU A 252 -35.07 -18.73 11.08
C GLU A 252 -33.93 -19.43 10.35
N ARG A 253 -33.74 -20.73 10.57
CA ARG A 253 -32.77 -21.54 9.79
C ARG A 253 -33.14 -21.65 8.32
N LYS A 254 -34.44 -21.74 8.00
CA LYS A 254 -34.94 -21.77 6.62
C LYS A 254 -34.74 -20.41 5.95
N VAL A 255 -35.06 -19.32 6.65
CA VAL A 255 -34.84 -17.94 6.20
C VAL A 255 -33.35 -17.65 5.98
N TRP A 256 -32.49 -18.08 6.91
CA TRP A 256 -31.04 -17.91 6.75
C TRP A 256 -30.49 -18.72 5.57
N LYS A 257 -30.99 -19.94 5.33
CA LYS A 257 -30.62 -20.74 4.15
C LYS A 257 -31.13 -20.14 2.85
N SER A 258 -32.32 -19.53 2.82
CA SER A 258 -32.83 -18.83 1.63
C SER A 258 -32.11 -17.51 1.38
N LEU A 259 -31.53 -16.89 2.41
CA LEU A 259 -30.67 -15.72 2.29
C LEU A 259 -29.23 -16.08 1.87
N LYS A 260 -28.84 -17.36 1.92
CA LYS A 260 -27.48 -17.80 1.57
C LYS A 260 -27.05 -17.50 0.11
N PRO A 261 -27.88 -17.74 -0.93
CA PRO A 261 -27.53 -17.31 -2.30
C PRO A 261 -27.52 -15.79 -2.46
N VAL A 262 -28.24 -15.05 -1.60
CA VAL A 262 -28.21 -13.57 -1.57
C VAL A 262 -26.95 -13.06 -0.84
N SER A 263 -26.46 -13.78 0.16
CA SER A 263 -25.27 -13.42 0.96
C SER A 263 -23.93 -13.55 0.24
N ILE A 264 -23.87 -14.26 -0.91
CA ILE A 264 -22.67 -14.29 -1.75
C ILE A 264 -22.56 -13.01 -2.61
N GLN A 265 -23.65 -12.27 -2.79
CA GLN A 265 -23.63 -10.93 -3.42
C GLN A 265 -23.72 -9.79 -2.40
N VAL A 266 -23.80 -10.10 -1.11
CA VAL A 266 -23.91 -9.11 -0.03
C VAL A 266 -22.88 -9.43 1.04
N ALA A 267 -21.69 -8.83 0.91
CA ALA A 267 -20.86 -8.56 2.08
C ALA A 267 -21.75 -7.88 3.15
N THR A 268 -21.50 -8.20 4.42
CA THR A 268 -22.31 -7.99 5.65
C THR A 268 -22.86 -6.60 5.99
N PHE A 269 -22.87 -5.64 5.07
CA PHE A 269 -23.62 -4.40 5.21
C PHE A 269 -24.88 -4.52 4.35
N GLY A 270 -26.04 -4.43 5.00
CA GLY A 270 -27.37 -4.60 4.39
C GLY A 270 -27.54 -3.78 3.11
N VAL A 271 -28.49 -4.21 2.27
CA VAL A 271 -28.89 -3.59 0.99
C VAL A 271 -28.49 -2.12 0.96
N VAL A 272 -27.33 -1.87 0.34
CA VAL A 272 -26.88 -0.51 0.04
C VAL A 272 -27.86 -0.05 -1.03
N THR A 273 -28.93 0.61 -0.60
CA THR A 273 -29.77 1.39 -1.51
C THR A 273 -28.84 2.22 -2.38
N ARG A 274 -29.15 2.40 -3.67
CA ARG A 274 -28.25 3.15 -4.59
C ARG A 274 -27.84 4.52 -4.01
N SER A 275 -28.61 5.08 -3.08
CA SER A 275 -28.32 6.31 -2.31
C SER A 275 -27.18 6.22 -1.27
N LEU A 276 -26.83 5.04 -0.76
CA LEU A 276 -25.80 4.88 0.28
C LEU A 276 -24.38 4.73 -0.29
N LYS A 277 -24.23 4.31 -1.55
CA LYS A 277 -22.92 4.28 -2.23
C LYS A 277 -22.25 5.66 -2.28
N PRO A 278 -22.92 6.73 -2.76
CA PRO A 278 -22.30 8.06 -2.76
C PRO A 278 -22.06 8.57 -1.33
N LEU A 279 -22.88 8.19 -0.35
CA LEU A 279 -22.68 8.59 1.05
C LEU A 279 -21.45 7.92 1.67
N ALA A 280 -21.25 6.63 1.42
CA ALA A 280 -20.07 5.90 1.88
C ALA A 280 -18.79 6.39 1.19
N ILE A 281 -18.84 6.65 -0.12
CA ILE A 281 -17.71 7.24 -0.85
C ILE A 281 -17.41 8.64 -0.32
N LYS A 282 -18.44 9.46 -0.10
CA LYS A 282 -18.29 10.80 0.50
C LYS A 282 -17.67 10.70 1.90
N TYR A 283 -18.12 9.79 2.75
CA TYR A 283 -17.60 9.63 4.10
C TYR A 283 -16.16 9.11 4.12
N ILE A 284 -15.80 8.20 3.20
CA ILE A 284 -14.41 7.76 3.01
C ILE A 284 -13.57 8.93 2.52
N MET A 285 -14.02 9.67 1.50
CA MET A 285 -13.31 10.84 0.99
C MET A 285 -13.13 11.95 2.02
N GLU A 286 -14.15 12.28 2.80
CA GLU A 286 -14.08 13.30 3.85
C GLU A 286 -13.15 12.88 4.98
N ASN A 287 -13.18 11.62 5.42
CA ASN A 287 -12.24 11.14 6.44
C ASN A 287 -10.82 11.02 5.89
N THR A 288 -10.64 10.62 4.63
CA THR A 288 -9.32 10.59 4.00
C THR A 288 -8.78 12.00 3.79
N MET A 289 -9.60 12.97 3.38
CA MET A 289 -9.18 14.38 3.29
C MET A 289 -8.86 14.96 4.66
N ASN A 290 -9.70 14.75 5.67
CA ASN A 290 -9.44 15.23 7.02
C ASN A 290 -8.16 14.60 7.59
N LEU A 291 -7.94 13.30 7.36
CA LEU A 291 -6.69 12.64 7.74
C LEU A 291 -5.49 13.26 7.01
N LEU A 292 -5.59 13.49 5.70
CA LEU A 292 -4.52 14.12 4.90
C LEU A 292 -4.28 15.59 5.25
N LEU A 293 -5.29 16.32 5.75
CA LEU A 293 -5.17 17.72 6.18
C LEU A 293 -4.66 17.86 7.63
N THR A 294 -4.75 16.78 8.42
CA THR A 294 -4.27 16.76 9.81
C THR A 294 -2.76 16.47 9.90
N PHE A 295 -2.16 15.94 8.82
CA PHE A 295 -0.72 15.70 8.68
C PHE A 295 -0.08 16.73 7.76
#